data_AF-A0A7C4FFI6-F1
#
_entry.id   AF-A0A7C4FFI6-F1
#
_cell.length_a   1.000
_cell.length_b   1.000
_cell.length_c   1.000
_cell.angle_alpha   90.00
_cell.angle_beta   90.00
_cell.angle_gamma   90.00
#
_symmetry.space_group_name_H-M   'P 1'
#
loop_
_entity.id
_entity.type
_entity.pdbx_description
1 polymer ?
#
loop_
_entity_poly.entity_id
_entity_poly.type
_entity_poly.pdbx_seq_one_letter_code
_entity_poly.pdbx_strand_id
1 'polypeptide(L)'
;AGVMGRIVRVGGKVKAVGPIAFGASRHMARAVLKAMEFDERFRAVANIRFDEELIEIAKGLGYSVSFYDRSQEPVEIKSAEGATIPWGVEQAVTRVKRVPDVIYHRGDWGKEPMINVFGFTAVDVAEKILKLAKAYKEGKA
;
A
#
# COMPACT_ATOMS: atom_id res chain seq x y z
N ALA A 1 -13.46 -5.64 4.20
CA ALA A 1 -13.41 -6.92 3.48
C ALA A 1 -12.17 -6.95 2.58
N GLY A 2 -11.75 -8.11 2.08
CA GLY A 2 -10.63 -8.23 1.14
C GLY A 2 -10.72 -9.51 0.31
N VAL A 3 -9.81 -9.68 -0.66
CA VAL A 3 -9.74 -10.85 -1.52
C VAL A 3 -9.11 -12.02 -0.77
N MET A 4 -9.86 -13.10 -0.54
CA MET A 4 -9.31 -14.32 0.04
C MET A 4 -8.24 -14.90 -0.90
N GLY A 5 -7.06 -15.18 -0.35
CA GLY A 5 -5.92 -15.69 -1.14
C GLY A 5 -5.21 -14.64 -2.03
N ARG A 6 -5.59 -13.36 -1.95
CA ARG A 6 -4.98 -12.23 -2.68
C ARG A 6 -5.25 -12.27 -4.21
N ILE A 7 -4.70 -11.28 -4.90
CA ILE A 7 -4.62 -11.25 -6.37
C ILE A 7 -3.18 -11.60 -6.75
N VAL A 8 -3.01 -12.62 -7.58
CA VAL A 8 -1.70 -13.15 -7.96
C VAL A 8 -1.52 -13.15 -9.47
N ARG A 9 -0.26 -13.20 -9.92
CA ARG A 9 0.07 -13.38 -11.34
C ARG A 9 -0.05 -14.86 -11.70
N VAL A 10 -0.80 -15.16 -12.76
CA VAL A 10 -0.91 -16.50 -13.36
C VAL A 10 -0.59 -16.36 -14.85
N GLY A 11 0.62 -16.80 -15.23
CA GLY A 11 1.16 -16.56 -16.58
C GLY A 11 1.29 -15.06 -16.89
N GLY A 12 0.64 -14.62 -17.97
CA GLY A 12 0.61 -13.21 -18.39
C GLY A 12 -0.54 -12.37 -17.83
N LYS A 13 -1.34 -12.90 -16.89
CA LYS A 13 -2.54 -12.25 -16.36
C LYS A 13 -2.54 -12.19 -14.84
N VAL A 14 -3.42 -11.37 -14.27
CA VAL A 14 -3.73 -11.37 -12.82
C VAL A 14 -5.00 -12.18 -12.56
N LYS A 15 -5.05 -12.85 -11.40
CA LYS A 15 -6.20 -13.66 -10.96
C LYS A 15 -6.45 -13.43 -9.47
N ALA A 16 -7.69 -13.09 -9.10
CA ALA A 16 -8.15 -13.17 -7.73
C ALA A 16 -8.28 -14.65 -7.34
N VAL A 17 -7.62 -15.05 -6.25
CA VAL A 17 -7.56 -16.48 -5.86
C VAL A 17 -8.89 -16.98 -5.33
N GLY A 18 -9.57 -16.16 -4.52
CA GLY A 18 -10.83 -16.52 -3.87
C GLY A 18 -11.81 -15.34 -3.79
N PRO A 19 -12.95 -15.56 -3.11
CA PRO A 19 -14.01 -14.56 -2.99
C PRO A 19 -13.61 -13.39 -2.08
N ILE A 20 -14.46 -12.36 -2.06
CA ILE A 20 -14.37 -11.29 -1.07
C ILE A 20 -14.92 -11.80 0.26
N ALA A 21 -14.16 -11.61 1.34
CA ALA A 21 -14.62 -11.91 2.69
C ALA A 21 -14.15 -10.86 3.71
N PHE A 22 -14.90 -10.70 4.80
CA PHE A 22 -14.40 -10.00 5.98
C PHE A 22 -13.27 -10.80 6.63
N GLY A 23 -12.27 -10.12 7.21
CA GLY A 23 -11.11 -10.77 7.81
C GLY A 23 -10.10 -11.41 6.84
N ALA A 24 -10.33 -11.36 5.53
CA ALA A 24 -9.48 -12.02 4.52
C ALA A 24 -8.02 -11.52 4.48
N SER A 25 -7.73 -10.32 4.96
CA SER A 25 -6.37 -9.75 4.97
C SER A 25 -6.08 -9.03 6.28
N ARG A 26 -5.28 -9.65 7.16
CA ARG A 26 -4.85 -9.03 8.43
C ARG A 26 -3.90 -7.85 8.20
N HIS A 27 -2.97 -7.95 7.23
CA HIS A 27 -1.99 -6.89 6.96
C HIS A 27 -2.63 -5.62 6.39
N MET A 28 -3.44 -5.75 5.34
CA MET A 28 -4.10 -4.59 4.73
C MET A 28 -5.21 -4.04 5.63
N ALA A 29 -5.87 -4.87 6.43
CA ALA A 29 -6.78 -4.38 7.46
C ALA A 29 -6.07 -3.46 8.46
N ARG A 30 -4.90 -3.85 8.99
CA ARG A 30 -4.12 -2.99 9.89
C ARG A 30 -3.71 -1.68 9.23
N ALA A 31 -3.30 -1.71 7.96
CA ALA A 31 -2.91 -0.50 7.22
C ALA A 31 -4.08 0.48 7.08
N VAL A 32 -5.23 0.02 6.59
CA VAL A 32 -6.40 0.89 6.39
C VAL A 32 -6.99 1.37 7.71
N LEU A 33 -7.06 0.51 8.73
CA LEU A 33 -7.56 0.92 10.05
C LEU A 33 -6.69 2.00 10.67
N LYS A 34 -5.35 1.87 10.56
CA LYS A 34 -4.46 2.92 11.05
C LYS A 34 -4.61 4.23 10.27
N ALA A 35 -4.79 4.17 8.94
CA ALA A 35 -5.05 5.36 8.14
C ALA A 35 -6.37 6.05 8.54
N MET A 36 -7.41 5.26 8.85
CA MET A 36 -8.72 5.76 9.30
C MET A 36 -8.67 6.50 10.64
N GLU A 37 -7.69 6.22 11.51
CA GLU A 37 -7.47 6.99 12.74
C GLU A 37 -7.09 8.45 12.46
N PHE A 38 -6.49 8.73 11.30
CA PHE A 38 -6.11 10.08 10.88
C PHE A 38 -7.14 10.73 9.94
N ASP A 39 -7.77 9.94 9.06
CA ASP A 39 -8.84 10.39 8.17
C ASP A 39 -9.79 9.24 7.83
N GLU A 40 -10.97 9.25 8.44
CA GLU A 40 -12.00 8.19 8.33
C GLU A 40 -12.53 7.96 6.92
N ARG A 41 -12.30 8.90 6.00
CA ARG A 41 -12.72 8.78 4.59
C ARG A 41 -11.93 7.71 3.86
N PHE A 42 -10.68 7.45 4.27
CA PHE A 42 -9.82 6.44 3.64
C PHE A 42 -10.18 5.03 4.09
N ARG A 43 -11.08 4.37 3.35
CA ARG A 43 -11.63 3.05 3.72
C ARG A 43 -11.13 1.90 2.86
N ALA A 44 -10.16 2.14 1.98
CA ALA A 44 -9.59 1.11 1.13
C ALA A 44 -8.07 1.25 0.98
N VAL A 45 -7.42 0.10 0.83
CA VAL A 45 -5.99 0.00 0.53
C VAL A 45 -5.72 -1.25 -0.31
N ALA A 46 -4.75 -1.17 -1.22
CA ALA A 46 -4.18 -2.32 -1.89
C ALA A 46 -2.67 -2.16 -1.99
N ASN A 47 -1.94 -3.26 -1.77
CA ASN A 47 -0.50 -3.27 -1.97
C ASN A 47 -0.16 -3.75 -3.38
N ILE A 48 0.84 -3.09 -3.98
CA ILE A 48 1.43 -3.46 -5.27
C ILE A 48 2.94 -3.62 -5.11
N ARG A 49 3.57 -4.27 -6.09
CA ARG A 49 5.03 -4.45 -6.14
C ARG A 49 5.72 -3.09 -6.11
N PHE A 50 6.79 -2.99 -5.34
CA PHE A 50 7.65 -1.82 -5.36
C PHE A 50 8.46 -1.70 -6.65
N ASP A 51 8.56 -0.47 -7.14
CA ASP A 51 9.41 -0.05 -8.23
C ASP A 51 9.62 1.47 -8.07
N GLU A 52 10.85 1.96 -8.14
CA GLU A 52 11.13 3.40 -7.98
C GLU A 52 10.50 4.21 -9.11
N GLU A 53 10.40 3.65 -10.32
CA GLU A 53 9.74 4.31 -11.44
C GLU A 53 8.23 4.53 -11.16
N LEU A 54 7.57 3.58 -10.47
CA LEU A 54 6.17 3.75 -10.04
C LEU A 54 6.01 4.88 -9.02
N ILE A 55 7.02 5.12 -8.17
CA ILE A 55 7.00 6.23 -7.21
C ILE A 55 7.09 7.57 -7.93
N GLU A 56 7.98 7.69 -8.92
CA GLU A 56 8.11 8.92 -9.71
C GLU A 56 6.87 9.17 -10.58
N ILE A 57 6.31 8.12 -11.19
CA ILE A 57 5.03 8.22 -11.91
C ILE A 57 3.91 8.67 -10.98
N ALA A 58 3.82 8.12 -9.77
CA ALA A 58 2.79 8.51 -8.81
C ALA A 58 2.87 10.01 -8.49
N LYS A 59 4.08 10.53 -8.23
CA LYS A 59 4.31 11.97 -8.02
C LYS A 59 3.93 12.78 -9.26
N GLY A 60 4.33 12.33 -10.46
CA GLY A 60 4.04 12.99 -11.73
C GLY A 60 2.54 13.06 -12.06
N LEU A 61 1.76 12.06 -11.65
CA LEU A 61 0.30 12.06 -11.75
C LEU A 61 -0.40 12.92 -10.67
N GLY A 62 0.37 13.59 -9.79
CA GLY A 62 -0.15 14.46 -8.75
C GLY A 62 -0.61 13.73 -7.48
N TYR A 63 -0.32 12.44 -7.34
CA TYR A 63 -0.62 11.72 -6.10
C TYR A 63 0.28 12.17 -4.96
N SER A 64 -0.30 12.22 -3.76
CA SER A 64 0.47 12.45 -2.55
C SER A 64 1.22 11.17 -2.16
N VAL A 65 2.55 11.26 -2.09
CA VAL A 65 3.43 10.12 -1.79
C VAL A 65 4.19 10.36 -0.50
N SER A 66 4.19 9.37 0.39
CA SER A 66 5.04 9.33 1.57
C SER A 66 5.68 7.96 1.73
N PHE A 67 6.52 7.80 2.74
CA PHE A 67 7.25 6.56 2.99
C PHE A 67 7.57 6.40 4.47
N TYR A 68 7.91 5.17 4.84
CA TYR A 68 8.59 4.85 6.08
C TYR A 68 9.80 3.96 5.83
N ASP A 69 10.78 4.06 6.71
CA ASP A 69 12.02 3.28 6.64
C ASP A 69 12.03 2.26 7.78
N ARG A 70 12.08 0.97 7.43
CA ARG A 70 12.09 -0.13 8.40
C ARG A 70 13.39 -0.21 9.20
N SER A 71 14.47 0.43 8.74
CA SER A 71 15.71 0.55 9.52
C SER A 71 15.51 1.40 10.80
N GLN A 72 14.53 2.31 10.77
CA GLN A 72 14.18 3.22 11.87
C GLN A 72 13.10 2.66 12.80
N GLU A 73 12.61 1.44 12.54
CA GLU A 73 11.56 0.81 13.34
C GLU A 73 12.12 0.40 14.72
N PRO A 74 11.53 0.88 15.84
CA PRO A 74 11.97 0.53 17.18
C PRO A 74 11.96 -0.98 17.44
N VAL A 75 12.86 -1.47 18.28
CA VAL A 75 13.05 -2.91 18.56
C VAL A 75 11.77 -3.54 19.12
N GLU A 76 11.04 -2.78 19.96
CA GLU A 76 9.77 -3.20 20.56
C GLU A 76 8.69 -3.40 19.51
N ILE A 77 8.67 -2.53 18.48
CA ILE A 77 7.74 -2.62 17.35
C ILE A 77 8.14 -3.77 16.42
N LYS A 78 9.44 -3.92 16.10
CA LYS A 78 9.95 -5.02 15.28
C LYS A 78 9.63 -6.39 15.87
N SER A 79 9.69 -6.51 17.20
CA SER A 79 9.44 -7.75 17.92
C SER A 79 7.95 -8.08 18.08
N ALA A 80 7.07 -7.08 17.97
CA ALA A 80 5.62 -7.25 18.13
C ALA A 80 4.92 -7.64 16.82
N GLU A 81 4.24 -8.79 16.80
CA GLU A 81 3.56 -9.28 15.59
C GLU A 81 2.52 -8.26 15.06
N GLY A 82 2.77 -7.77 13.85
CA GLY A 82 1.83 -6.90 13.14
C GLY A 82 1.89 -5.43 13.56
N ALA A 83 2.82 -5.03 14.42
CA ALA A 83 2.99 -3.63 14.84
C ALA A 83 3.69 -2.76 13.79
N THR A 84 4.52 -3.35 12.91
CA THR A 84 5.22 -2.62 11.84
C THR A 84 4.30 -1.82 10.94
N ILE A 85 3.16 -2.40 10.53
CA ILE A 85 2.29 -1.77 9.54
C ILE A 85 1.63 -0.51 10.11
N PRO A 86 0.95 -0.55 11.29
CA PRO A 86 0.45 0.65 11.92
C PRO A 86 1.53 1.71 12.16
N TRP A 87 2.69 1.31 12.69
CA TRP A 87 3.81 2.24 12.90
C TRP A 87 4.27 2.90 11.60
N GLY A 88 4.45 2.12 10.53
CA GLY A 88 4.90 2.64 9.24
C GLY A 88 3.89 3.59 8.60
N VAL A 89 2.58 3.29 8.70
CA VAL A 89 1.52 4.20 8.26
C VAL A 89 1.59 5.50 9.05
N GLU A 90 1.70 5.43 10.38
CA GLU A 90 1.81 6.60 11.25
C GLU A 90 3.04 7.47 10.92
N GLN A 91 4.21 6.86 10.71
CA GLN A 91 5.42 7.59 10.29
C GLN A 91 5.19 8.32 8.95
N ALA A 92 4.62 7.62 7.97
CA ALA A 92 4.37 8.17 6.65
C ALA A 92 3.33 9.31 6.69
N VAL A 93 2.25 9.16 7.46
CA VAL A 93 1.23 10.19 7.65
C VAL A 93 1.81 11.41 8.36
N THR A 94 2.54 11.21 9.45
CA THR A 94 3.14 12.28 10.25
C THR A 94 4.12 13.13 9.41
N ARG A 95 4.91 12.48 8.55
CA ARG A 95 5.86 13.15 7.65
C ARG A 95 5.20 14.18 6.73
N VAL A 96 3.98 13.92 6.26
CA VAL A 96 3.27 14.79 5.30
C VAL A 96 2.01 15.45 5.87
N LYS A 97 1.74 15.23 7.17
CA LYS A 97 0.61 15.79 7.95
C LYS A 97 -0.78 15.50 7.37
N ARG A 98 -0.92 14.42 6.60
CA ARG A 98 -2.18 13.93 6.01
C ARG A 98 -2.04 12.47 5.61
N VAL A 99 -3.16 11.77 5.42
CA VAL A 99 -3.13 10.44 4.80
C VAL A 99 -2.75 10.59 3.32
N PRO A 100 -1.59 10.05 2.88
CA PRO A 100 -1.19 10.14 1.49
C PRO A 100 -1.88 9.07 0.64
N ASP A 101 -2.01 9.32 -0.67
CA ASP A 101 -2.51 8.34 -1.63
C ASP A 101 -1.60 7.11 -1.74
N VAL A 102 -0.29 7.31 -1.55
CA VAL A 102 0.73 6.26 -1.69
C VAL A 102 1.68 6.28 -0.49
N ILE A 103 1.86 5.12 0.15
CA ILE A 103 2.89 4.88 1.15
C ILE A 103 3.77 3.73 0.69
N TYR A 104 5.07 3.92 0.63
CA TYR A 104 6.00 2.84 0.29
C TYR A 104 7.06 2.60 1.36
N HIS A 105 7.72 1.45 1.28
CA HIS A 105 8.95 1.18 2.00
C HIS A 105 9.91 0.35 1.15
N ARG A 106 11.21 0.51 1.37
CA ARG A 106 12.28 -0.20 0.62
C ARG A 106 12.59 -1.60 1.14
N GLY A 107 11.81 -2.08 2.11
CA GLY A 107 11.97 -3.40 2.68
C GLY A 107 12.90 -3.38 3.89
N ASP A 108 13.29 -4.55 4.33
CA ASP A 108 14.31 -4.80 5.36
C ASP A 108 14.82 -6.25 5.17
N TRP A 109 15.77 -6.70 5.97
CA TRP A 109 16.21 -8.09 5.96
C TRP A 109 15.01 -9.06 6.08
N GLY A 110 14.83 -9.92 5.06
CA GLY A 110 13.72 -10.86 4.99
C GLY A 110 12.33 -10.23 4.78
N LYS A 111 12.26 -8.96 4.37
CA LYS A 111 11.03 -8.21 4.13
C LYS A 111 11.08 -7.52 2.76
N GLU A 112 10.24 -7.97 1.85
CA GLU A 112 10.16 -7.39 0.50
C GLU A 112 9.71 -5.92 0.52
N PRO A 113 10.24 -5.07 -0.36
CA PRO A 113 9.72 -3.72 -0.57
C PRO A 113 8.31 -3.75 -1.16
N MET A 114 7.46 -2.80 -0.77
CA MET A 114 6.10 -2.68 -1.32
C MET A 114 5.61 -1.24 -1.36
N ILE A 115 4.56 -1.04 -2.16
CA ILE A 115 3.79 0.20 -2.27
C ILE A 115 2.36 -0.10 -1.82
N ASN A 116 1.84 0.66 -0.86
CA ASN A 116 0.45 0.65 -0.45
C ASN A 116 -0.26 1.87 -1.06
N VAL A 117 -1.31 1.62 -1.85
CA VAL A 117 -2.15 2.66 -2.44
C VAL A 117 -3.44 2.76 -1.63
N PHE A 118 -3.68 3.93 -1.04
CA PHE A 118 -4.84 4.25 -0.23
C PHE A 118 -5.89 5.02 -1.04
N GLY A 119 -7.14 4.85 -0.65
CA GLY A 119 -8.24 5.56 -1.28
C GLY A 119 -9.52 5.50 -0.45
N PHE A 120 -10.52 6.25 -0.91
CA PHE A 120 -11.80 6.33 -0.20
C PHE A 120 -12.64 5.07 -0.36
N THR A 121 -12.53 4.42 -1.52
CA THR A 121 -13.22 3.17 -1.85
C THR A 121 -12.28 2.20 -2.56
N ALA A 122 -12.67 0.91 -2.62
CA ALA A 122 -11.91 -0.08 -3.38
C ALA A 122 -11.83 0.27 -4.88
N VAL A 123 -12.85 0.96 -5.41
CA VAL A 123 -12.88 1.43 -6.80
C VAL A 123 -11.87 2.56 -7.00
N ASP A 124 -11.83 3.55 -6.10
CA ASP A 124 -10.82 4.63 -6.14
C ASP A 124 -9.38 4.07 -6.13
N VAL A 125 -9.11 3.11 -5.24
CA VAL A 125 -7.80 2.43 -5.20
C VAL A 125 -7.50 1.71 -6.51
N ALA A 126 -8.47 0.99 -7.08
CA ALA A 126 -8.29 0.30 -8.35
C ALA A 126 -8.03 1.28 -9.52
N GLU A 127 -8.76 2.40 -9.58
CA GLU A 127 -8.56 3.44 -10.59
C GLU A 127 -7.18 4.09 -10.49
N LYS A 128 -6.71 4.38 -9.27
CA LYS A 128 -5.35 4.87 -9.02
C LYS A 128 -4.30 3.90 -9.54
N ILE A 129 -4.44 2.60 -9.20
CA ILE A 129 -3.52 1.55 -9.65
C ILE A 129 -3.55 1.40 -11.18
N LEU A 130 -4.71 1.48 -11.82
CA LEU A 130 -4.83 1.41 -13.29
C LEU A 130 -4.13 2.59 -13.97
N LYS A 131 -4.27 3.81 -13.43
CA LYS A 131 -3.55 5.00 -13.93
C LYS A 131 -2.03 4.84 -13.81
N LEU A 132 -1.56 4.35 -12.66
CA LEU A 132 -0.14 4.03 -12.46
C LEU A 132 0.35 2.99 -13.47
N ALA A 133 -0.39 1.89 -13.64
CA ALA A 133 -0.02 0.80 -14.55
C ALA A 133 0.00 1.25 -16.01
N LYS A 134 -0.93 2.12 -16.42
CA LYS A 134 -0.97 2.68 -17.78
C LYS A 134 0.26 3.55 -18.05
N ALA A 135 0.55 4.52 -17.17
CA ALA A 135 1.72 5.39 -17.29
C ALA A 135 3.04 4.60 -17.24
N TYR A 136 3.12 3.58 -16.38
CA TYR A 136 4.29 2.70 -16.29
C TYR A 136 4.51 1.87 -17.56
N LYS A 137 3.45 1.51 -18.28
CA LYS A 137 3.57 0.84 -19.58
C LYS A 137 4.01 1.82 -20.68
N GLU A 138 3.51 3.04 -20.66
CA GLU A 138 3.83 4.08 -21.64
C GLU A 138 5.28 4.57 -21.53
N GLY A 139 5.82 4.68 -20.31
CA GLY A 139 7.24 5.03 -20.09
C GLY A 139 8.24 3.93 -20.49
N LYS A 140 7.76 2.71 -20.73
CA LYS A 140 8.56 1.55 -21.17
C LYS A 140 8.45 1.24 -22.67
N ALA A 141 7.58 1.97 -23.38
CA ALA A 141 7.44 1.90 -24.83
C ALA A 141 8.44 2.85 -25.49
#